data_AF-A0A8R2B216-F1
#
_entry.id   AF-A0A8R2B216-F1
#
_cell.length_a   1.000
_cell.length_b   1.000
_cell.length_c   1.000
_cell.angle_alpha   90.00
_cell.angle_beta   90.00
_cell.angle_gamma   90.00
#
_symmetry.space_group_name_H-M   'P 1'
#
loop_
_entity.id
_entity.type
_entity.pdbx_description
1 polymer ?
#
loop_
_entity_poly.entity_id
_entity_poly.type
_entity_poly.pdbx_seq_one_letter_code
_entity_poly.pdbx_strand_id
1 'polypeptide(L)'
;MDKMKVDILGKSEMRWPKSGDFWSGDHRIIYTGASEKKPGTGGVGIIMNKTLGKKVKGYIQYDDRIILVKFQTKPKDTIVVQVYMLTSNSNDEEVEEVYENIDKIIENVKGEENLVVMGDWNAVVGEEKVNNVTGTYGLGKRNERGERLLEFCAKHNLIITNTCFDHHRRRRYTWKMPGYINRYQIDYIMVKNRFKNQVKESRSYPGADIDSDHNLVMMKCELKFKRIMGKKKEIAQWKIKNLRDGKISKKYNEDTNGVIIEESQNIKERWQNLKDTITLAATTTLGNSNNTTRKEWITMEIVNMIEERRKYKSSSSIDGQEKYRVLRNLIIRKSREAKEKYLEEKCSEIETLMKTGSSDEAYRMVKMFFGQHKPRAGGIEDNNGRML
;
A
#
# COMPACT_ATOMS: atom_id res chain seq x y z
N MET A 1 -7.22 3.56 15.07
CA MET A 1 -7.88 3.30 13.77
C MET A 1 -9.16 2.48 13.97
N ASP A 2 -9.07 1.25 14.48
CA ASP A 2 -10.21 0.32 14.56
C ASP A 2 -11.38 0.78 15.42
N LYS A 3 -11.13 1.22 16.67
CA LYS A 3 -12.18 1.72 17.60
C LYS A 3 -13.00 2.87 17.00
N MET A 4 -12.33 3.76 16.27
CA MET A 4 -12.91 4.95 15.66
C MET A 4 -13.35 4.71 14.19
N LYS A 5 -13.14 3.49 13.67
CA LYS A 5 -13.42 3.09 12.27
C LYS A 5 -12.82 4.06 11.26
N VAL A 6 -11.56 4.45 11.47
CA VAL A 6 -10.84 5.36 10.57
C VAL A 6 -10.25 4.57 9.40
N ASP A 7 -10.57 5.00 8.18
CA ASP A 7 -10.09 4.36 6.96
C ASP A 7 -8.73 4.93 6.50
N ILE A 8 -8.56 6.25 6.60
CA ILE A 8 -7.35 7.01 6.28
C ILE A 8 -7.06 7.93 7.46
N LEU A 9 -5.85 7.87 8.00
CA LEU A 9 -5.36 8.71 9.08
C LEU A 9 -4.12 9.46 8.61
N GLY A 10 -4.22 10.79 8.57
CA GLY A 10 -3.05 11.66 8.49
C GLY A 10 -2.41 11.80 9.85
N LYS A 11 -1.09 11.68 9.90
CA LYS A 11 -0.31 11.95 11.10
C LYS A 11 0.78 12.96 10.76
N SER A 12 0.77 14.07 11.47
CA SER A 12 1.88 15.02 11.53
C SER A 12 2.88 14.58 12.61
N GLU A 13 4.08 15.13 12.56
CA GLU A 13 5.15 14.87 13.54
C GLU A 13 5.45 13.36 13.69
N MET A 14 5.74 12.69 12.57
CA MET A 14 6.23 11.32 12.56
C MET A 14 7.57 11.19 13.27
N ARG A 15 8.46 12.18 13.09
CA ARG A 15 9.80 12.27 13.71
C ARG A 15 10.71 11.07 13.41
N TRP A 16 10.39 10.27 12.39
CA TRP A 16 11.19 9.12 11.96
C TRP A 16 12.25 9.55 10.95
N PRO A 17 13.49 9.04 11.02
CA PRO A 17 14.63 9.64 10.30
C PRO A 17 14.61 9.46 8.77
N LYS A 18 13.88 8.47 8.24
CA LYS A 18 13.86 8.17 6.80
C LYS A 18 12.46 7.91 6.31
N SER A 19 12.13 8.39 5.11
CA SER A 19 10.88 8.07 4.42
C SER A 19 10.72 6.55 4.24
N GLY A 20 9.48 6.06 4.26
CA GLY A 20 9.21 4.63 4.09
C GLY A 20 7.77 4.30 3.72
N ASP A 21 7.59 3.07 3.25
CA ASP A 21 6.30 2.44 2.93
C ASP A 21 6.34 1.00 3.44
N PHE A 22 5.51 0.67 4.44
CA PHE A 22 5.43 -0.67 4.97
C PHE A 22 4.03 -1.03 5.45
N TRP A 23 3.84 -2.33 5.65
CA TRP A 23 2.63 -2.89 6.23
C TRP A 23 2.88 -3.26 7.69
N SER A 24 1.98 -2.82 8.57
CA SER A 24 1.91 -3.24 9.98
C SER A 24 0.55 -3.86 10.24
N GLY A 25 0.51 -5.19 10.31
CA GLY A 25 -0.75 -5.94 10.37
C GLY A 25 -1.66 -5.65 9.18
N ASP A 26 -2.87 -5.16 9.47
CA ASP A 26 -3.87 -4.78 8.47
C ASP A 26 -3.80 -3.29 8.07
N HIS A 27 -2.71 -2.60 8.38
CA HIS A 27 -2.51 -1.19 8.04
C HIS A 27 -1.31 -1.00 7.12
N ARG A 28 -1.46 -0.16 6.09
CA ARG A 28 -0.34 0.34 5.27
C ARG A 28 0.03 1.72 5.75
N ILE A 29 1.32 1.98 5.93
CA ILE A 29 1.85 3.24 6.44
C ILE A 29 2.83 3.76 5.39
N ILE A 30 2.55 4.95 4.85
CA ILE A 30 3.43 5.66 3.93
C ILE A 30 3.75 7.00 4.59
N TYR A 31 5.03 7.33 4.73
CA TYR A 31 5.44 8.48 5.54
C TYR A 31 6.78 9.07 5.07
N THR A 32 6.99 10.35 5.33
CA THR A 32 8.24 11.06 5.03
C THR A 32 9.18 11.06 6.24
N GLY A 33 10.47 11.20 5.95
CA GLY A 33 11.49 11.38 6.97
C GLY A 33 11.34 12.71 7.73
N ALA A 34 11.93 12.77 8.91
CA ALA A 34 12.13 13.99 9.68
C ALA A 34 13.06 14.95 8.93
N SER A 35 13.00 16.22 9.31
CA SER A 35 13.83 17.26 8.71
C SER A 35 15.32 16.90 8.77
N GLU A 36 16.02 17.00 7.64
CA GLU A 36 17.49 16.88 7.60
C GLU A 36 18.17 18.05 8.33
N LYS A 37 17.56 19.25 8.26
CA LYS A 37 18.06 20.47 8.92
C LYS A 37 17.90 20.40 10.44
N LYS A 38 16.83 19.76 10.93
CA LYS A 38 16.50 19.62 12.36
C LYS A 38 16.10 18.17 12.68
N PRO A 39 17.07 17.27 12.89
CA PRO A 39 16.81 15.86 13.16
C PRO A 39 15.81 15.65 14.30
N GLY A 40 14.84 14.77 14.10
CA GLY A 40 13.79 14.47 15.08
C GLY A 40 12.60 15.43 15.07
N THR A 41 12.57 16.41 14.16
CA THR A 41 11.39 17.29 13.95
C THR A 41 10.73 17.02 12.60
N GLY A 42 9.42 17.30 12.51
CA GLY A 42 8.65 17.09 11.29
C GLY A 42 8.36 15.61 10.98
N GLY A 43 8.25 15.32 9.69
CA GLY A 43 7.78 14.05 9.14
C GLY A 43 6.25 13.99 9.13
N VAL A 44 5.67 13.61 8.00
CA VAL A 44 4.23 13.41 7.83
C VAL A 44 3.95 12.01 7.31
N GLY A 45 2.79 11.47 7.66
CA GLY A 45 2.41 10.11 7.26
C GLY A 45 0.93 9.96 6.99
N ILE A 46 0.61 9.02 6.10
CA ILE A 46 -0.73 8.55 5.83
C ILE A 46 -0.80 7.05 6.17
N ILE A 47 -1.65 6.74 7.14
CA ILE A 47 -1.94 5.39 7.62
C ILE A 47 -3.30 4.97 7.07
N MET A 48 -3.36 3.80 6.44
CA MET A 48 -4.56 3.33 5.75
C MET A 48 -4.92 1.94 6.21
N ASN A 49 -6.22 1.63 6.26
CA ASN A 49 -6.66 0.25 6.46
C ASN A 49 -6.29 -0.64 5.27
N LYS A 50 -6.42 -1.97 5.45
CA LYS A 50 -6.05 -2.98 4.44
C LYS A 50 -6.72 -2.79 3.09
N THR A 51 -7.96 -2.35 3.10
CA THR A 51 -8.76 -2.17 1.88
C THR A 51 -8.25 -1.00 1.06
N LEU A 52 -7.97 0.13 1.72
CA LEU A 52 -7.47 1.34 1.07
C LEU A 52 -5.98 1.27 0.75
N GLY A 53 -5.18 0.66 1.61
CA GLY A 53 -3.74 0.45 1.37
C GLY A 53 -3.48 -0.35 0.09
N LYS A 54 -4.39 -1.25 -0.30
CA LYS A 54 -4.34 -1.98 -1.58
C LYS A 54 -4.82 -1.16 -2.79
N LYS A 55 -5.57 -0.08 -2.58
CA LYS A 55 -6.13 0.81 -3.61
C LYS A 55 -5.26 2.03 -3.89
N VAL A 56 -4.11 2.15 -3.22
CA VAL A 56 -3.11 3.16 -3.54
C VAL A 56 -2.58 2.92 -4.96
N LYS A 57 -2.70 3.93 -5.82
CA LYS A 57 -2.15 3.96 -7.17
C LYS A 57 -0.69 4.42 -7.19
N GLY A 58 -0.39 5.40 -6.35
CA GLY A 58 0.92 6.03 -6.26
C GLY A 58 0.92 7.05 -5.12
N TYR A 59 2.10 7.55 -4.78
CA TYR A 59 2.29 8.54 -3.73
C TYR A 59 3.56 9.36 -3.97
N ILE A 60 3.62 10.54 -3.36
CA ILE A 60 4.78 11.44 -3.37
C ILE A 60 5.15 11.72 -1.92
N GLN A 61 6.37 11.36 -1.54
CA GLN A 61 6.98 11.66 -0.24
C GLN A 61 7.86 12.90 -0.43
N TYR A 62 7.24 14.09 -0.43
CA TYR A 62 7.90 15.32 -0.91
C TYR A 62 8.98 15.80 0.07
N ASP A 63 8.59 16.14 1.29
CA ASP A 63 9.51 16.60 2.34
C ASP A 63 8.99 16.22 3.73
N ASP A 64 9.60 16.76 4.79
CA ASP A 64 9.18 16.50 6.16
C ASP A 64 7.81 17.11 6.52
N ARG A 65 7.19 17.89 5.63
CA ARG A 65 5.93 18.62 5.86
C ARG A 65 4.80 18.17 4.97
N ILE A 66 5.08 17.59 3.81
CA ILE A 66 4.07 17.27 2.79
C ILE A 66 4.21 15.83 2.27
N ILE A 67 3.10 15.11 2.29
CA ILE A 67 2.96 13.81 1.62
C ILE A 67 1.64 13.75 0.87
N LEU A 68 1.68 13.20 -0.35
CA LEU A 68 0.51 12.99 -1.19
C LEU A 68 0.33 11.50 -1.46
N VAL A 69 -0.89 10.98 -1.27
CA VAL A 69 -1.25 9.60 -1.64
C VAL A 69 -2.47 9.60 -2.57
N LYS A 70 -2.36 8.91 -3.71
CA LYS A 70 -3.40 8.78 -4.72
C LYS A 70 -4.12 7.44 -4.61
N PHE A 71 -5.44 7.48 -4.48
CA PHE A 71 -6.32 6.33 -4.33
C PHE A 71 -7.19 6.10 -5.57
N GLN A 72 -7.31 4.83 -5.95
CA GLN A 72 -8.20 4.41 -7.03
C GLN A 72 -9.67 4.46 -6.62
N THR A 73 -10.37 5.51 -7.06
CA THR A 73 -11.80 5.76 -6.80
C THR A 73 -12.59 5.95 -8.09
N LYS A 74 -13.92 6.03 -7.97
CA LYS A 74 -14.90 6.28 -9.02
C LYS A 74 -15.77 7.48 -8.62
N PRO A 75 -16.13 8.36 -9.56
CA PRO A 75 -15.79 8.30 -10.99
C PRO A 75 -14.34 8.71 -11.30
N LYS A 76 -13.70 9.48 -10.42
CA LYS A 76 -12.32 9.97 -10.57
C LYS A 76 -11.49 9.52 -9.37
N ASP A 77 -10.17 9.53 -9.52
CA ASP A 77 -9.26 9.21 -8.41
C ASP A 77 -9.35 10.25 -7.30
N THR A 78 -8.99 9.83 -6.08
CA THR A 78 -9.01 10.67 -4.89
C THR A 78 -7.58 10.83 -4.43
N ILE A 79 -7.17 12.06 -4.22
CA ILE A 79 -5.84 12.44 -3.78
C ILE A 79 -5.97 13.00 -2.39
N VAL A 80 -5.17 12.46 -1.47
CA VAL A 80 -5.10 12.93 -0.09
C VAL A 80 -3.71 13.50 0.12
N VAL A 81 -3.66 14.77 0.49
CA VAL A 81 -2.43 15.47 0.88
C VAL A 81 -2.46 15.70 2.38
N GLN A 82 -1.45 15.21 3.10
CA GLN A 82 -1.23 15.52 4.50
C GLN A 82 -0.17 16.61 4.59
N VAL A 83 -0.48 17.67 5.32
CA VAL A 83 0.35 18.86 5.50
C VAL A 83 0.65 19.06 6.99
N TYR A 84 1.86 19.51 7.29
CA TYR A 84 2.25 20.02 8.60
C TYR A 84 2.92 21.39 8.48
N MET A 85 2.15 22.45 8.70
CA MET A 85 2.65 23.82 8.61
C MET A 85 3.63 24.13 9.74
N LEU A 86 4.55 25.07 9.49
CA LEU A 86 5.50 25.55 10.48
C LEU A 86 4.78 26.23 11.66
N THR A 87 5.40 26.19 12.84
CA THR A 87 4.87 26.82 14.04
C THR A 87 5.02 28.35 13.99
N SER A 88 4.44 29.04 14.96
CA SER A 88 4.49 30.50 15.08
C SER A 88 5.88 31.11 15.21
N ASN A 89 6.90 30.30 15.53
CA ASN A 89 8.27 30.78 15.72
C ASN A 89 9.09 30.78 14.41
N SER A 90 8.54 30.24 13.33
CA SER A 90 9.15 30.35 11.99
C SER A 90 8.89 31.71 11.39
N ASN A 91 9.85 32.19 10.60
CA ASN A 91 9.67 33.40 9.82
C ASN A 91 8.63 33.17 8.70
N ASP A 92 8.13 34.27 8.14
CA ASP A 92 7.09 34.19 7.12
C ASP A 92 7.61 33.65 5.78
N GLU A 93 8.88 33.87 5.46
CA GLU A 93 9.53 33.34 4.26
C GLU A 93 9.50 31.80 4.20
N GLU A 94 9.82 31.14 5.33
CA GLU A 94 9.75 29.68 5.44
C GLU A 94 8.29 29.19 5.31
N VAL A 95 7.31 29.97 5.79
CA VAL A 95 5.88 29.62 5.68
C VAL A 95 5.42 29.71 4.23
N GLU A 96 5.80 30.76 3.52
CA GLU A 96 5.49 30.92 2.09
C GLU A 96 6.15 29.82 1.26
N GLU A 97 7.39 29.43 1.56
CA GLU A 97 8.05 28.30 0.88
C GLU A 97 7.22 27.00 0.99
N VAL A 98 6.62 26.74 2.16
CA VAL A 98 5.73 25.58 2.34
C VAL A 98 4.46 25.72 1.51
N TYR A 99 3.83 26.89 1.45
CA TYR A 99 2.66 27.13 0.58
C TYR A 99 3.00 26.94 -0.91
N GLU A 100 4.13 27.44 -1.38
CA GLU A 100 4.61 27.23 -2.75
C GLU A 100 4.85 25.75 -3.06
N ASN A 101 5.38 25.00 -2.10
CA ASN A 101 5.58 23.56 -2.24
C ASN A 101 4.26 22.80 -2.29
N ILE A 102 3.27 23.20 -1.50
CA ILE A 102 1.91 22.66 -1.57
C ILE A 102 1.29 22.97 -2.95
N ASP A 103 1.45 24.19 -3.46
CA ASP A 103 0.98 24.60 -4.78
C ASP A 103 1.55 23.71 -5.88
N LYS A 104 2.88 23.52 -5.92
CA LYS A 104 3.55 22.63 -6.89
C LYS A 104 2.99 21.21 -6.85
N ILE A 105 2.70 20.69 -5.66
CA ILE A 105 2.14 19.34 -5.50
C ILE A 105 0.68 19.29 -5.98
N ILE A 106 -0.11 20.33 -5.71
CA ILE A 106 -1.51 20.40 -6.14
C ILE A 106 -1.63 20.64 -7.65
N GLU A 107 -0.70 21.34 -8.29
CA GLU A 107 -0.67 21.51 -9.76
C GLU A 107 -0.56 20.17 -10.50
N ASN A 108 0.07 19.17 -9.89
CA ASN A 108 0.12 17.80 -10.42
C ASN A 108 -1.22 17.05 -10.35
N VAL A 109 -2.19 17.58 -9.63
CA VAL A 109 -3.54 17.01 -9.50
C VAL A 109 -4.36 17.39 -10.71
N LYS A 110 -4.86 16.40 -11.46
CA LYS A 110 -5.75 16.68 -12.60
C LYS A 110 -7.00 17.41 -12.10
N GLY A 111 -7.48 18.42 -12.82
CA GLY A 111 -8.61 19.26 -12.38
C GLY A 111 -9.89 18.49 -12.01
N GLU A 112 -10.07 17.30 -12.58
CA GLU A 112 -11.19 16.41 -12.33
C GLU A 112 -11.05 15.49 -11.10
N GLU A 113 -9.86 15.37 -10.53
CA GLU A 113 -9.59 14.49 -9.40
C GLU A 113 -10.09 15.09 -8.08
N ASN A 114 -10.54 14.21 -7.20
CA ASN A 114 -11.05 14.56 -5.88
C ASN A 114 -9.89 14.83 -4.93
N LEU A 115 -9.62 16.09 -4.65
CA LEU A 115 -8.54 16.51 -3.75
C LEU A 115 -9.08 16.72 -2.34
N VAL A 116 -8.43 16.06 -1.38
CA VAL A 116 -8.58 16.26 0.05
C VAL A 116 -7.22 16.72 0.59
N VAL A 117 -7.17 17.89 1.21
CA VAL A 117 -5.96 18.40 1.87
C VAL A 117 -6.25 18.46 3.36
N MET A 118 -5.41 17.85 4.18
CA MET A 118 -5.65 17.76 5.62
C MET A 118 -4.36 17.90 6.42
N GLY A 119 -4.50 18.22 7.70
CA GLY A 119 -3.39 18.22 8.64
C GLY A 119 -3.42 19.41 9.58
N ASP A 120 -2.26 19.72 10.13
CA ASP A 120 -2.06 20.83 11.06
C ASP A 120 -1.56 22.05 10.30
N TRP A 121 -2.38 23.11 10.31
CA TRP A 121 -2.12 24.34 9.56
C TRP A 121 -1.52 25.45 10.42
N ASN A 122 -1.46 25.28 11.75
CA ASN A 122 -1.00 26.33 12.66
C ASN A 122 -1.69 27.70 12.39
N ALA A 123 -2.96 27.67 12.00
CA ALA A 123 -3.72 28.83 11.54
C ALA A 123 -5.13 28.85 12.16
N VAL A 124 -5.64 30.03 12.54
CA VAL A 124 -6.99 30.17 13.09
C VAL A 124 -7.82 30.96 12.09
N VAL A 125 -8.77 30.31 11.41
CA VAL A 125 -9.63 30.95 10.40
C VAL A 125 -10.78 31.77 11.01
N GLY A 126 -11.11 31.48 12.27
CA GLY A 126 -12.12 32.17 13.06
C GLY A 126 -13.57 31.80 12.74
N GLU A 127 -14.51 32.53 13.34
CA GLU A 127 -15.95 32.29 13.23
C GLU A 127 -16.60 32.98 12.01
N GLU A 128 -15.88 33.92 11.37
CA GLU A 128 -16.36 34.67 10.22
C GLU A 128 -16.48 33.79 8.97
N LYS A 129 -17.66 33.81 8.35
CA LYS A 129 -17.95 33.08 7.12
C LYS A 129 -17.34 33.80 5.92
N VAL A 130 -16.58 33.06 5.12
CA VAL A 130 -16.09 33.47 3.80
C VAL A 130 -16.75 32.57 2.77
N ASN A 131 -17.44 33.19 1.81
CA ASN A 131 -18.23 32.47 0.81
C ASN A 131 -17.36 31.47 0.04
N ASN A 132 -17.87 30.23 -0.08
CA ASN A 132 -17.22 29.10 -0.73
C ASN A 132 -15.89 28.63 -0.11
N VAL A 133 -15.44 29.19 1.03
CA VAL A 133 -14.18 28.81 1.67
C VAL A 133 -14.42 28.25 3.07
N THR A 134 -15.20 28.95 3.90
CA THR A 134 -15.58 28.49 5.25
C THR A 134 -17.08 28.32 5.38
N GLY A 135 -17.47 27.50 6.35
CA GLY A 135 -18.83 27.49 6.89
C GLY A 135 -19.01 28.51 8.02
N THR A 136 -20.16 28.43 8.68
CA THR A 136 -20.58 29.35 9.76
C THR A 136 -20.11 28.92 11.15
N TYR A 137 -19.46 27.75 11.27
CA TYR A 137 -19.17 27.10 12.56
C TYR A 137 -17.68 26.97 12.82
N GLY A 138 -16.86 27.92 12.36
CA GLY A 138 -15.46 28.02 12.79
C GLY A 138 -15.34 28.34 14.29
N LEU A 139 -14.11 28.57 14.77
CA LEU A 139 -13.84 28.84 16.17
C LEU A 139 -12.71 29.86 16.34
N GLY A 140 -12.92 30.81 17.25
CA GLY A 140 -11.91 31.78 17.65
C GLY A 140 -11.87 33.03 16.77
N LYS A 141 -10.87 33.89 17.03
CA LYS A 141 -10.62 35.08 16.24
C LYS A 141 -9.61 34.74 15.14
N ARG A 142 -9.89 35.19 13.91
CA ARG A 142 -8.99 34.98 12.79
C ARG A 142 -7.62 35.61 13.07
N ASN A 143 -6.55 34.88 12.77
CA ASN A 143 -5.18 35.40 12.79
C ASN A 143 -4.63 35.57 11.36
N GLU A 144 -3.47 36.21 11.22
CA GLU A 144 -2.85 36.46 9.92
C GLU A 144 -2.63 35.17 9.10
N ARG A 145 -2.14 34.11 9.73
CA ARG A 145 -2.00 32.79 9.11
C ARG A 145 -3.34 32.19 8.67
N GLY A 146 -4.40 32.49 9.42
CA GLY A 146 -5.77 32.17 9.07
C GLY A 146 -6.23 32.87 7.80
N GLU A 147 -5.88 34.15 7.62
CA GLU A 147 -6.16 34.88 6.38
C GLU A 147 -5.42 34.24 5.19
N ARG A 148 -4.12 33.95 5.34
CA ARG A 148 -3.34 33.26 4.29
C ARG A 148 -3.93 31.90 3.92
N LEU A 149 -4.40 31.13 4.91
CA LEU A 149 -5.08 29.87 4.65
C LEU A 149 -6.38 30.06 3.86
N LEU A 150 -7.15 31.12 4.14
CA LEU A 150 -8.38 31.43 3.38
C LEU A 150 -8.08 31.83 1.94
N GLU A 151 -7.04 32.64 1.71
CA GLU A 151 -6.57 32.99 0.38
C GLU A 151 -6.13 31.75 -0.41
N PHE A 152 -5.35 30.87 0.21
CA PHE A 152 -4.95 29.58 -0.35
C PHE A 152 -6.18 28.73 -0.72
N CYS A 153 -7.17 28.64 0.17
CA CYS A 153 -8.39 27.89 -0.09
C CYS A 153 -9.19 28.51 -1.26
N ALA A 154 -9.29 29.84 -1.31
CA ALA A 154 -9.97 30.54 -2.40
C ALA A 154 -9.28 30.26 -3.74
N LYS A 155 -7.95 30.37 -3.80
CA LYS A 155 -7.11 30.07 -4.96
C LYS A 155 -7.37 28.66 -5.52
N HIS A 156 -7.45 27.65 -4.64
CA HIS A 156 -7.62 26.24 -5.03
C HIS A 156 -9.06 25.74 -5.04
N ASN A 157 -10.04 26.63 -4.86
CA ASN A 157 -11.46 26.29 -4.73
C ASN A 157 -11.71 25.21 -3.66
N LEU A 158 -11.04 25.31 -2.51
CA LEU A 158 -11.18 24.41 -1.37
C LEU A 158 -12.15 24.97 -0.33
N ILE A 159 -12.92 24.08 0.30
CA ILE A 159 -13.80 24.40 1.43
C ILE A 159 -13.31 23.70 2.70
N ILE A 160 -13.23 24.45 3.80
CA ILE A 160 -12.80 23.97 5.11
C ILE A 160 -13.96 23.22 5.78
N THR A 161 -13.93 21.90 5.74
CA THR A 161 -15.09 21.06 6.07
C THR A 161 -15.48 21.11 7.54
N ASN A 162 -14.52 21.16 8.47
CA ASN A 162 -14.76 21.22 9.91
C ASN A 162 -15.24 22.60 10.40
N THR A 163 -15.52 23.54 9.50
CA THR A 163 -16.25 24.80 9.79
C THR A 163 -17.70 24.78 9.26
N CYS A 164 -18.10 23.74 8.52
CA CYS A 164 -19.39 23.66 7.82
C CYS A 164 -20.53 23.05 8.63
N PHE A 165 -20.24 22.37 9.74
CA PHE A 165 -21.23 21.60 10.49
C PHE A 165 -21.47 22.19 11.87
N ASP A 166 -22.75 22.28 12.26
CA ASP A 166 -23.11 22.74 13.59
C ASP A 166 -22.78 21.69 14.64
N HIS A 167 -21.71 21.95 15.37
CA HIS A 167 -21.27 21.11 16.46
C HIS A 167 -21.01 21.96 17.70
N HIS A 168 -21.30 21.36 18.87
CA HIS A 168 -20.95 21.95 20.15
C HIS A 168 -19.48 22.37 20.17
N ARG A 169 -19.13 23.53 20.74
CA ARG A 169 -17.76 24.10 20.74
C ARG A 169 -16.69 23.10 21.17
N ARG A 170 -17.04 22.18 22.08
CA ARG A 170 -16.15 21.09 22.53
C ARG A 170 -15.70 20.13 21.41
N ARG A 171 -16.42 20.04 20.30
CA ARG A 171 -16.10 19.20 19.12
C ARG A 171 -15.61 20.03 17.93
N ARG A 172 -15.23 21.29 18.15
CA ARG A 172 -14.69 22.20 17.14
C ARG A 172 -13.22 22.52 17.35
N TYR A 173 -12.77 22.68 18.60
CA TYR A 173 -11.36 22.90 18.89
C TYR A 173 -10.54 21.64 18.59
N THR A 174 -9.34 21.82 18.08
CA THR A 174 -8.44 20.74 17.64
C THR A 174 -7.19 20.69 18.50
N TRP A 175 -6.79 21.80 19.12
CA TRP A 175 -5.64 21.84 20.02
C TRP A 175 -5.98 22.50 21.35
N LYS A 176 -5.34 22.04 22.43
CA LYS A 176 -5.42 22.64 23.77
C LYS A 176 -4.05 23.18 24.14
N MET A 177 -3.99 24.45 24.51
CA MET A 177 -2.76 25.03 25.03
C MET A 177 -2.35 24.32 26.32
N PRO A 178 -1.05 24.01 26.52
CA PRO A 178 -0.53 23.51 27.79
C PRO A 178 -1.01 24.36 28.96
N GLY A 179 -1.43 23.71 30.06
CA GLY A 179 -2.03 24.41 31.20
C GLY A 179 -3.53 24.69 31.07
N TYR A 180 -4.20 24.18 30.02
CA TYR A 180 -5.66 24.24 29.81
C TYR A 180 -6.26 25.66 29.67
N ILE A 181 -5.42 26.65 29.39
CA ILE A 181 -5.81 28.07 29.36
C ILE A 181 -6.73 28.36 28.18
N ASN A 182 -6.31 27.96 26.98
CA ASN A 182 -7.00 28.28 25.73
C ASN A 182 -7.15 27.05 24.83
N ARG A 183 -8.11 27.13 23.91
CA ARG A 183 -8.42 26.07 22.93
C ARG A 183 -8.54 26.69 21.55
N TYR A 184 -7.91 26.06 20.58
CA TYR A 184 -7.81 26.58 19.23
C TYR A 184 -8.26 25.55 18.21
N GLN A 185 -8.72 26.04 17.07
CA GLN A 185 -8.95 25.24 15.87
C GLN A 185 -7.80 25.57 14.91
N ILE A 186 -6.88 24.63 14.72
CA ILE A 186 -5.68 24.76 13.87
C ILE A 186 -5.47 23.58 12.92
N ASP A 187 -6.18 22.48 13.15
CA ASP A 187 -6.19 21.32 12.28
C ASP A 187 -7.43 21.37 11.37
N TYR A 188 -7.23 21.19 10.07
CA TYR A 188 -8.31 21.30 9.08
C TYR A 188 -8.31 20.14 8.10
N ILE A 189 -9.51 19.84 7.61
CA ILE A 189 -9.72 18.96 6.48
C ILE A 189 -10.45 19.76 5.41
N MET A 190 -9.85 19.87 4.25
CA MET A 190 -10.30 20.67 3.13
C MET A 190 -10.58 19.80 1.93
N VAL A 191 -11.63 20.15 1.19
CA VAL A 191 -12.00 19.43 -0.04
C VAL A 191 -12.30 20.42 -1.14
N LYS A 192 -12.10 20.04 -2.40
CA LYS A 192 -12.56 20.87 -3.53
C LYS A 192 -14.07 21.12 -3.44
N ASN A 193 -14.50 22.36 -3.68
CA ASN A 193 -15.89 22.80 -3.62
C ASN A 193 -16.83 21.92 -4.44
N ARG A 194 -16.41 21.49 -5.63
CA ARG A 194 -17.18 20.58 -6.50
C ARG A 194 -17.51 19.23 -5.85
N PHE A 195 -16.72 18.80 -4.87
CA PHE A 195 -16.90 17.55 -4.14
C PHE A 195 -17.46 17.74 -2.72
N LYS A 196 -17.84 18.97 -2.32
CA LYS A 196 -18.31 19.25 -0.95
C LYS A 196 -19.49 18.37 -0.50
N ASN A 197 -20.36 17.97 -1.44
CA ASN A 197 -21.52 17.11 -1.17
C ASN A 197 -21.16 15.67 -0.75
N GLN A 198 -19.90 15.25 -0.96
CA GLN A 198 -19.40 13.96 -0.47
C GLN A 198 -19.24 13.96 1.04
N VAL A 199 -19.05 15.14 1.65
CA VAL A 199 -18.78 15.30 3.08
C VAL A 199 -20.09 15.25 3.86
N LYS A 200 -20.20 14.33 4.80
CA LYS A 200 -21.42 14.11 5.61
C LYS A 200 -21.30 14.66 7.01
N GLU A 201 -20.09 14.70 7.55
CA GLU A 201 -19.80 15.19 8.90
C GLU A 201 -18.31 15.54 8.96
N SER A 202 -17.93 16.59 9.69
CA SER A 202 -16.53 16.93 9.95
C SER A 202 -16.39 17.61 11.31
N ARG A 203 -15.64 17.00 12.23
CA ARG A 203 -15.51 17.48 13.62
C ARG A 203 -14.29 16.94 14.34
N SER A 204 -13.94 17.55 15.46
CA SER A 204 -12.93 17.03 16.38
C SER A 204 -13.51 16.02 17.37
N TYR A 205 -12.66 15.11 17.83
CA TYR A 205 -12.98 14.03 18.76
C TYR A 205 -12.06 14.09 19.99
N PRO A 206 -12.36 14.94 20.99
CA PRO A 206 -11.54 15.05 22.20
C PRO A 206 -11.52 13.81 23.10
N GLY A 207 -12.44 12.86 22.88
CA GLY A 207 -12.45 11.57 23.58
C GLY A 207 -11.67 10.47 22.86
N ALA A 208 -11.00 10.79 21.74
CA ALA A 208 -10.10 9.86 21.09
C ALA A 208 -8.80 9.77 21.90
N ASP A 209 -8.45 8.56 22.30
CA ASP A 209 -7.21 8.27 23.02
C ASP A 209 -6.06 8.15 22.01
N ILE A 210 -5.34 9.26 21.82
CA ILE A 210 -4.27 9.40 20.82
C ILE A 210 -2.96 9.93 21.41
N ASP A 211 -2.87 10.04 22.74
CA ASP A 211 -1.67 10.51 23.48
C ASP A 211 -1.02 11.75 22.86
N SER A 212 -1.83 12.79 22.62
CA SER A 212 -1.42 14.05 22.02
C SER A 212 -2.18 15.21 22.66
N ASP A 213 -1.57 16.39 22.64
CA ASP A 213 -2.19 17.68 22.95
C ASP A 213 -3.17 18.16 21.86
N HIS A 214 -3.10 17.58 20.66
CA HIS A 214 -4.12 17.69 19.62
C HIS A 214 -5.24 16.66 19.81
N ASN A 215 -6.42 17.00 19.31
CA ASN A 215 -7.58 16.12 19.23
C ASN A 215 -7.74 15.67 17.78
N LEU A 216 -8.08 14.40 17.59
CA LEU A 216 -8.34 13.83 16.27
C LEU A 216 -9.45 14.62 15.55
N VAL A 217 -9.15 15.19 14.39
CA VAL A 217 -10.15 15.73 13.46
C VAL A 217 -10.52 14.66 12.45
N MET A 218 -11.82 14.43 12.26
CA MET A 218 -12.31 13.40 11.35
C MET A 218 -13.43 13.93 10.48
N MET A 219 -13.29 13.65 9.19
CA MET A 219 -14.30 13.88 8.17
C MET A 219 -14.89 12.53 7.74
N LYS A 220 -16.22 12.41 7.76
CA LYS A 220 -16.93 11.31 7.11
C LYS A 220 -17.28 11.71 5.69
N CYS A 221 -16.88 10.89 4.72
CA CYS A 221 -17.18 11.12 3.32
C CYS A 221 -17.65 9.84 2.60
N GLU A 222 -18.47 10.03 1.57
CA GLU A 222 -18.93 8.93 0.70
C GLU A 222 -18.08 8.84 -0.55
N LEU A 223 -17.15 7.88 -0.58
CA LEU A 223 -16.30 7.59 -1.73
C LEU A 223 -16.66 6.23 -2.35
N LYS A 224 -16.85 6.20 -3.67
CA LYS A 224 -17.02 4.93 -4.41
C LYS A 224 -15.66 4.45 -4.86
N PHE A 225 -15.18 3.32 -4.37
CA PHE A 225 -13.88 2.77 -4.78
C PHE A 225 -14.01 1.76 -5.93
N LYS A 226 -13.00 1.66 -6.79
CA LYS A 226 -12.96 0.58 -7.78
C LYS A 226 -12.79 -0.75 -7.05
N ARG A 227 -13.59 -1.76 -7.41
CA ARG A 227 -13.35 -3.14 -6.97
C ARG A 227 -12.04 -3.59 -7.60
N ILE A 228 -11.02 -3.83 -6.78
CA ILE A 228 -9.85 -4.56 -7.23
C ILE A 228 -10.35 -5.96 -7.52
N MET A 229 -10.45 -6.33 -8.81
CA MET A 229 -10.53 -7.74 -9.17
C MET A 229 -9.22 -8.32 -8.68
N GLY A 230 -9.24 -9.03 -7.54
CA GLY A 230 -8.06 -9.74 -7.07
C GLY A 230 -7.52 -10.56 -8.23
N LYS A 231 -6.21 -10.55 -8.46
CA LYS A 231 -5.60 -11.52 -9.38
C LYS A 231 -6.22 -12.87 -9.02
N LYS A 232 -6.96 -13.48 -9.95
CA LYS A 232 -7.48 -14.84 -9.75
C LYS A 232 -6.28 -15.64 -9.26
N LYS A 233 -6.43 -16.42 -8.18
CA LYS A 233 -5.44 -17.45 -7.87
C LYS A 233 -5.24 -18.19 -9.18
N GLU A 234 -4.04 -18.12 -9.75
CA GLU A 234 -3.68 -18.93 -10.90
C GLU A 234 -3.70 -20.36 -10.39
N ILE A 235 -4.84 -21.01 -10.55
CA ILE A 235 -4.97 -22.45 -10.41
C ILE A 235 -4.06 -23.01 -11.49
N ALA A 236 -3.10 -23.85 -11.10
CA ALA A 236 -2.26 -24.53 -12.07
C ALA A 236 -3.18 -25.26 -13.07
N GLN A 237 -3.11 -24.88 -14.34
CA GLN A 237 -3.90 -25.50 -15.39
C GLN A 237 -3.07 -26.63 -16.01
N TRP A 238 -3.66 -27.77 -16.37
CA TRP A 238 -2.94 -28.76 -17.15
C TRP A 238 -2.68 -28.23 -18.56
N LYS A 239 -1.55 -28.60 -19.16
CA LYS A 239 -1.25 -28.20 -20.55
C LYS A 239 -2.09 -29.02 -21.53
N ILE A 240 -3.37 -28.68 -21.67
CA ILE A 240 -4.33 -29.36 -22.57
C ILE A 240 -3.80 -29.42 -24.01
N LYS A 241 -2.98 -28.46 -24.44
CA LYS A 241 -2.33 -28.45 -25.76
C LYS A 241 -1.50 -29.71 -26.05
N ASN A 242 -1.00 -30.40 -25.02
CA ASN A 242 -0.22 -31.64 -25.16
C ASN A 242 -1.09 -32.82 -25.63
N LEU A 243 -2.42 -32.78 -25.47
CA LEU A 243 -3.33 -33.79 -26.04
C LEU A 243 -3.39 -33.76 -27.58
N ARG A 244 -2.82 -32.75 -28.22
CA ARG A 244 -2.68 -32.72 -29.68
C ARG A 244 -1.63 -33.72 -30.18
N ASP A 245 -0.72 -34.16 -29.31
CA ASP A 245 0.19 -35.25 -29.61
C ASP A 245 -0.56 -36.59 -29.45
N GLY A 246 -0.65 -37.35 -30.53
CA GLY A 246 -1.35 -38.63 -30.56
C GLY A 246 -0.79 -39.66 -29.57
N LYS A 247 0.49 -39.59 -29.20
CA LYS A 247 1.09 -40.49 -28.19
C LYS A 247 0.64 -40.13 -26.77
N ILE A 248 0.63 -38.83 -26.45
CA ILE A 248 0.21 -38.33 -25.13
C ILE A 248 -1.29 -38.55 -24.93
N SER A 249 -2.09 -38.34 -25.98
CA SER A 249 -3.54 -38.57 -25.97
C SER A 249 -3.89 -40.03 -25.71
N LYS A 250 -3.24 -40.98 -26.39
CA LYS A 250 -3.45 -42.42 -26.15
C LYS A 250 -3.09 -42.82 -24.71
N LYS A 251 -1.93 -42.38 -24.23
CA LYS A 251 -1.49 -42.64 -22.87
C LYS A 251 -2.46 -42.08 -21.81
N TYR A 252 -2.96 -40.86 -22.01
CA TYR A 252 -3.96 -40.26 -21.12
C TYR A 252 -5.28 -41.05 -21.12
N ASN A 253 -5.73 -41.56 -22.27
CA ASN A 253 -6.92 -42.39 -22.36
C ASN A 253 -6.74 -43.76 -21.68
N GLU A 254 -5.57 -44.38 -21.82
CA GLU A 254 -5.23 -45.62 -21.11
C GLU A 254 -5.24 -45.41 -19.58
N ASP A 255 -4.59 -44.35 -19.11
CA ASP A 255 -4.50 -44.03 -17.68
C ASP A 255 -5.85 -43.62 -17.06
N THR A 256 -6.76 -43.03 -17.86
CA THR A 256 -8.11 -42.65 -17.39
C THR A 256 -9.13 -43.79 -17.49
N ASN A 257 -8.94 -44.76 -18.38
CA ASN A 257 -9.82 -45.93 -18.49
C ASN A 257 -9.51 -47.02 -17.44
N GLY A 258 -8.39 -46.92 -16.72
CA GLY A 258 -8.03 -47.81 -15.60
C GLY A 258 -8.83 -47.57 -14.31
N VAL A 259 -9.90 -46.77 -14.33
CA VAL A 259 -10.73 -46.49 -13.14
C VAL A 259 -11.57 -47.72 -12.80
N ILE A 260 -11.25 -48.34 -11.66
CA ILE A 260 -12.05 -49.43 -11.09
C ILE A 260 -13.04 -48.80 -10.10
N ILE A 261 -14.33 -48.86 -10.41
CA ILE A 261 -15.42 -48.42 -9.52
C ILE A 261 -16.14 -49.67 -9.03
N GLU A 262 -16.00 -50.01 -7.76
CA GLU A 262 -16.72 -51.13 -7.16
C GLU A 262 -18.13 -50.69 -6.71
N GLU A 263 -19.14 -51.53 -6.98
CA GLU A 263 -20.54 -51.26 -6.60
C GLU A 263 -20.78 -51.26 -5.07
N SER A 264 -19.80 -51.71 -4.29
CA SER A 264 -19.81 -51.70 -2.83
C SER A 264 -19.53 -50.31 -2.22
N GLN A 265 -18.94 -49.38 -2.99
CA GLN A 265 -18.45 -48.08 -2.46
C GLN A 265 -19.56 -47.03 -2.38
N ASN A 266 -19.45 -46.10 -1.42
CA ASN A 266 -20.37 -44.96 -1.29
C ASN A 266 -20.15 -43.94 -2.43
N ILE A 267 -21.19 -43.20 -2.83
CA ILE A 267 -21.17 -42.19 -3.90
C ILE A 267 -20.00 -41.20 -3.73
N LYS A 268 -19.71 -40.78 -2.50
CA LYS A 268 -18.62 -39.86 -2.19
C LYS A 268 -17.24 -40.46 -2.45
N GLU A 269 -17.07 -41.75 -2.16
CA GLU A 269 -15.83 -42.50 -2.39
C GLU A 269 -15.63 -42.77 -3.89
N ARG A 270 -16.70 -43.15 -4.60
CA ARG A 270 -16.68 -43.31 -6.06
C ARG A 270 -16.27 -42.01 -6.77
N TRP A 271 -16.84 -40.88 -6.36
CA TRP A 271 -16.47 -39.57 -6.91
C TRP A 271 -15.01 -39.22 -6.61
N GLN A 272 -14.54 -39.49 -5.40
CA GLN A 272 -13.17 -39.19 -5.01
C GLN A 272 -12.17 -40.05 -5.81
N ASN A 273 -12.44 -41.35 -5.96
CA ASN A 273 -11.64 -42.26 -6.79
C ASN A 273 -11.59 -41.80 -8.26
N LEU A 274 -12.74 -41.47 -8.84
CA LEU A 274 -12.81 -40.95 -10.21
C LEU A 274 -11.98 -39.67 -10.35
N LYS A 275 -12.15 -38.73 -9.43
CA LYS A 275 -11.45 -37.45 -9.44
C LYS A 275 -9.94 -37.64 -9.29
N ASP A 276 -9.50 -38.52 -8.39
CA ASP A 276 -8.09 -38.75 -8.11
C ASP A 276 -7.40 -39.44 -9.30
N THR A 277 -8.05 -40.43 -9.91
CA THR A 277 -7.50 -41.09 -11.11
C THR A 277 -7.38 -40.12 -12.28
N ILE A 278 -8.42 -39.33 -12.56
CA ILE A 278 -8.38 -38.32 -13.64
C ILE A 278 -7.30 -37.26 -13.35
N THR A 279 -7.19 -36.81 -12.10
CA THR A 279 -6.20 -35.80 -11.68
C THR A 279 -4.77 -36.35 -11.77
N LEU A 280 -4.56 -37.61 -11.37
CA LEU A 280 -3.27 -38.30 -11.44
C LEU A 280 -2.85 -38.53 -12.89
N ALA A 281 -3.75 -39.05 -13.73
CA ALA A 281 -3.52 -39.24 -15.16
C ALA A 281 -3.16 -37.90 -15.84
N ALA A 282 -3.91 -36.83 -15.54
CA ALA A 282 -3.67 -35.52 -16.13
C ALA A 282 -2.34 -34.90 -15.67
N THR A 283 -1.97 -35.09 -14.40
CA THR A 283 -0.71 -34.56 -13.86
C THR A 283 0.49 -35.31 -14.43
N THR A 284 0.40 -36.62 -14.60
CA THR A 284 1.47 -37.48 -15.13
C THR A 284 1.68 -37.32 -16.64
N THR A 285 0.60 -37.17 -17.41
CA THR A 285 0.67 -37.14 -18.89
C THR A 285 0.75 -35.74 -19.48
N LEU A 286 -0.08 -34.79 -19.00
CA LEU A 286 -0.17 -33.44 -19.56
C LEU A 286 0.85 -32.49 -18.93
N GLY A 287 1.23 -32.77 -17.68
CA GLY A 287 2.03 -31.87 -16.86
C GLY A 287 1.30 -30.58 -16.51
N ASN A 288 1.73 -29.94 -15.42
CA ASN A 288 1.17 -28.66 -15.01
C ASN A 288 1.71 -27.52 -15.89
N SER A 289 0.85 -26.56 -16.24
CA SER A 289 1.31 -25.22 -16.61
C SER A 289 1.90 -24.64 -15.33
N ASN A 290 3.21 -24.78 -15.17
CA ASN A 290 3.86 -24.13 -14.05
C ASN A 290 3.59 -22.63 -14.17
N ASN A 291 3.00 -22.06 -13.11
CA ASN A 291 3.40 -20.75 -12.66
C ASN A 291 4.92 -20.77 -12.58
N THR A 292 5.60 -20.12 -13.51
CA THR A 292 7.05 -19.94 -13.48
C THR A 292 7.39 -19.00 -12.33
N THR A 293 7.41 -19.53 -11.12
CA THR A 293 8.20 -19.03 -9.99
C THR A 293 8.53 -20.17 -9.00
N ARG A 294 8.91 -21.35 -9.50
CA ARG A 294 9.90 -22.14 -8.76
C ARG A 294 11.25 -21.70 -9.28
N LYS A 295 12.08 -21.14 -8.40
CA LYS A 295 13.45 -20.79 -8.75
C LYS A 295 14.11 -22.08 -9.24
N GLU A 296 14.73 -22.04 -10.42
CA GLU A 296 15.21 -23.23 -11.16
C GLU A 296 16.20 -24.08 -10.35
N TRP A 297 16.90 -23.47 -9.40
CA TRP A 297 17.83 -24.11 -8.48
C TRP A 297 17.21 -24.89 -7.31
N ILE A 298 15.88 -24.90 -7.15
CA ILE A 298 15.23 -25.67 -6.07
C ILE A 298 15.10 -27.14 -6.49
N THR A 299 15.93 -28.00 -5.91
CA THR A 299 15.91 -29.46 -6.16
C THR A 299 14.72 -30.16 -5.50
N MET A 300 14.38 -31.36 -5.98
CA MET A 300 13.31 -32.18 -5.39
C MET A 300 13.61 -32.56 -3.92
N GLU A 301 14.88 -32.73 -3.58
CA GLU A 301 15.35 -32.93 -2.19
C GLU A 301 14.91 -31.77 -1.28
N ILE A 302 15.14 -30.52 -1.70
CA ILE A 302 14.73 -29.33 -0.95
C ILE A 302 13.20 -29.25 -0.82
N VAL A 303 12.45 -29.64 -1.86
CA VAL A 303 10.98 -29.69 -1.81
C VAL A 303 10.50 -30.69 -0.76
N ASN A 304 11.05 -31.90 -0.75
CA ASN A 304 10.70 -32.94 0.23
C ASN A 304 10.99 -32.48 1.67
N MET A 305 12.14 -31.83 1.89
CA MET A 305 12.49 -31.26 3.19
C MET A 305 11.53 -30.14 3.63
N ILE A 306 11.06 -29.30 2.69
CA ILE A 306 10.08 -28.25 2.98
C ILE A 306 8.74 -28.86 3.40
N GLU A 307 8.32 -29.94 2.73
CA GLU A 307 7.10 -30.68 3.07
C GLU A 307 7.21 -31.37 4.42
N GLU A 308 8.35 -31.97 4.73
CA GLU A 308 8.63 -32.57 6.03
C GLU A 308 8.60 -31.53 7.16
N ARG A 309 9.26 -30.38 6.96
CA ARG A 309 9.20 -29.26 7.92
C ARG A 309 7.77 -28.76 8.17
N ARG A 310 6.89 -28.79 7.15
CA ARG A 310 5.50 -28.33 7.30
C ARG A 310 4.72 -29.16 8.31
N LYS A 311 5.02 -30.44 8.47
CA LYS A 311 4.37 -31.35 9.45
C LYS A 311 4.57 -30.87 10.89
N TYR A 312 5.69 -30.22 11.17
CA TYR A 312 6.05 -29.75 12.51
C TYR A 312 5.69 -28.29 12.79
N LYS A 313 5.10 -27.56 11.82
CA LYS A 313 4.83 -26.11 11.92
C LYS A 313 3.77 -25.75 12.98
N SER A 314 2.85 -26.66 13.29
CA SER A 314 1.78 -26.48 14.28
C SER A 314 1.99 -27.29 15.56
N SER A 315 3.16 -27.93 15.72
CA SER A 315 3.46 -28.75 16.90
C SER A 315 3.90 -27.88 18.07
N SER A 316 3.20 -28.00 19.20
CA SER A 316 3.55 -27.30 20.46
C SER A 316 4.53 -28.09 21.34
N SER A 317 4.94 -29.29 20.93
CA SER A 317 5.92 -30.11 21.65
C SER A 317 7.35 -29.58 21.46
N ILE A 318 8.18 -29.66 22.50
CA ILE A 318 9.59 -29.24 22.50
C ILE A 318 10.39 -29.95 21.38
N ASP A 319 10.21 -31.27 21.23
CA ASP A 319 10.84 -32.08 20.16
C ASP A 319 10.38 -31.65 18.75
N GLY A 320 9.09 -31.25 18.61
CA GLY A 320 8.55 -30.73 17.36
C GLY A 320 9.15 -29.39 16.95
N GLN A 321 9.37 -28.49 17.92
CA GLN A 321 9.99 -27.19 17.69
C GLN A 321 11.48 -27.33 17.35
N GLU A 322 12.19 -28.26 17.99
CA GLU A 322 13.59 -28.55 17.70
C GLU A 322 13.76 -29.13 16.29
N LYS A 323 12.97 -30.14 15.92
CA LYS A 323 12.95 -30.71 14.56
C LYS A 323 12.62 -29.67 13.50
N TYR A 324 11.67 -28.77 13.78
CA TYR A 324 11.36 -27.66 12.88
C TYR A 324 12.57 -26.72 12.68
N ARG A 325 13.30 -26.38 13.75
CA ARG A 325 14.48 -25.51 13.69
C ARG A 325 15.64 -26.16 12.92
N VAL A 326 15.92 -27.43 13.17
CA VAL A 326 16.96 -28.20 12.48
C VAL A 326 16.66 -28.28 10.99
N LEU A 327 15.45 -28.70 10.61
CA LEU A 327 15.02 -28.77 9.22
C LEU A 327 15.05 -27.40 8.54
N ARG A 328 14.64 -26.32 9.23
CA ARG A 328 14.74 -24.95 8.71
C ARG A 328 16.17 -24.58 8.36
N ASN A 329 17.13 -24.84 9.24
CA ASN A 329 18.53 -24.49 9.02
C ASN A 329 19.14 -25.33 7.90
N LEU A 330 18.82 -26.63 7.85
CA LEU A 330 19.30 -27.53 6.80
C LEU A 330 18.75 -27.14 5.42
N ILE A 331 17.46 -26.79 5.32
CA ILE A 331 16.85 -26.26 4.09
C ILE A 331 17.55 -24.99 3.63
N ILE A 332 17.85 -24.06 4.55
CA ILE A 332 18.57 -22.82 4.20
C ILE A 332 19.94 -23.14 3.62
N ARG A 333 20.70 -24.05 4.26
CA ARG A 333 22.04 -24.44 3.78
C ARG A 333 21.97 -25.08 2.40
N LYS A 334 21.16 -26.13 2.23
CA LYS A 334 20.97 -26.83 0.94
C LYS A 334 20.46 -25.89 -0.16
N SER A 335 19.58 -24.94 0.20
CA SER A 335 19.09 -23.92 -0.74
C SER A 335 20.18 -22.94 -1.17
N ARG A 336 21.14 -22.60 -0.29
CA ARG A 336 22.28 -21.76 -0.65
C ARG A 336 23.23 -22.49 -1.58
N GLU A 337 23.62 -23.72 -1.23
CA GLU A 337 24.48 -24.59 -2.06
C GLU A 337 23.90 -24.79 -3.46
N ALA A 338 22.61 -25.14 -3.55
CA ALA A 338 21.94 -25.34 -4.84
C ALA A 338 21.86 -24.05 -5.67
N LYS A 339 21.65 -22.90 -5.01
CA LYS A 339 21.64 -21.59 -5.69
C LYS A 339 23.03 -21.21 -6.19
N GLU A 340 24.07 -21.45 -5.41
CA GLU A 340 25.46 -21.13 -5.76
C GLU A 340 25.91 -21.96 -6.96
N LYS A 341 25.73 -23.28 -6.91
CA LYS A 341 26.01 -24.17 -8.04
C LYS A 341 25.29 -23.75 -9.32
N TYR A 342 24.01 -23.38 -9.20
CA TYR A 342 23.23 -22.90 -10.35
C TYR A 342 23.78 -21.59 -10.92
N LEU A 343 24.23 -20.66 -10.07
CA LEU A 343 24.84 -19.41 -10.54
C LEU A 343 26.19 -19.67 -11.22
N GLU A 344 27.00 -20.59 -10.69
CA GLU A 344 28.26 -21.01 -11.31
C GLU A 344 28.03 -21.60 -12.70
N GLU A 345 27.08 -22.53 -12.85
CA GLU A 345 26.70 -23.12 -14.14
C GLU A 345 26.28 -22.03 -15.15
N LYS A 346 25.49 -21.04 -14.70
CA LYS A 346 25.07 -19.92 -15.56
C LYS A 346 26.22 -18.99 -15.92
N CYS A 347 27.18 -18.74 -15.02
CA CYS A 347 28.39 -18.00 -15.34
C CYS A 347 29.22 -18.74 -16.40
N SER A 348 29.42 -20.05 -16.28
CA SER A 348 30.14 -20.85 -17.27
C SER A 348 29.44 -20.87 -18.63
N GLU A 349 28.10 -20.88 -18.66
CA GLU A 349 27.30 -20.79 -19.89
C GLU A 349 27.51 -19.42 -20.58
N ILE A 350 27.50 -18.33 -19.80
CA ILE A 350 27.78 -16.97 -20.31
C ILE A 350 29.20 -16.87 -20.88
N GLU A 351 30.21 -17.42 -20.18
CA GLU A 351 31.60 -17.43 -20.67
C GLU A 351 31.73 -18.21 -21.98
N THR A 352 31.03 -19.33 -22.11
CA THR A 352 31.05 -20.14 -23.33
C THR A 352 30.45 -19.36 -24.50
N LEU A 353 29.30 -18.71 -24.29
CA LEU A 353 28.65 -17.90 -25.34
C LEU A 353 29.44 -16.66 -25.73
N MET A 354 30.17 -16.06 -24.79
CA MET A 354 31.11 -14.97 -25.10
C MET A 354 32.26 -15.47 -25.97
N LYS A 355 32.80 -16.68 -25.70
CA LYS A 355 33.87 -17.29 -26.49
C LYS A 355 33.42 -17.71 -27.90
N THR A 356 32.16 -18.13 -28.07
CA THR A 356 31.62 -18.56 -29.38
C THR A 356 31.11 -17.41 -30.26
N GLY A 357 31.22 -16.15 -29.80
CA GLY A 357 30.81 -14.97 -30.57
C GLY A 357 29.32 -14.62 -30.50
N SER A 358 28.55 -15.25 -29.60
CA SER A 358 27.11 -14.99 -29.39
C SER A 358 26.88 -13.93 -28.31
N SER A 359 27.49 -12.75 -28.49
CA SER A 359 27.52 -11.66 -27.50
C SER A 359 26.12 -11.16 -27.08
N ASP A 360 25.16 -11.12 -28.00
CA ASP A 360 23.78 -10.68 -27.72
C ASP A 360 23.04 -11.64 -26.77
N GLU A 361 23.24 -12.95 -26.94
CA GLU A 361 22.63 -13.95 -26.07
C GLU A 361 23.28 -13.98 -24.70
N ALA A 362 24.61 -13.81 -24.63
CA ALA A 362 25.35 -13.64 -23.39
C ALA A 362 24.86 -12.40 -22.63
N TYR A 363 24.73 -11.25 -23.30
CA TYR A 363 24.24 -10.01 -22.71
C TYR A 363 22.79 -10.15 -22.20
N ARG A 364 21.93 -10.83 -22.97
CA ARG A 364 20.55 -11.13 -22.55
C ARG A 364 20.52 -11.96 -21.27
N MET A 365 21.36 -12.99 -21.17
CA MET A 365 21.44 -13.82 -19.95
C MET A 365 22.00 -13.05 -18.76
N VAL A 366 23.04 -12.23 -18.94
CA VAL A 366 23.57 -11.36 -17.89
C VAL A 366 22.48 -10.42 -17.35
N LYS A 367 21.73 -9.77 -18.25
CA LYS A 367 20.63 -8.87 -17.87
C LYS A 367 19.49 -9.61 -17.16
N MET A 368 19.20 -10.86 -17.54
CA MET A 368 18.15 -11.66 -16.95
C MET A 368 18.47 -12.13 -15.53
N PHE A 369 19.71 -12.55 -15.26
CA PHE A 369 20.11 -13.13 -13.97
C PHE A 369 20.75 -12.14 -13.00
N PHE A 370 21.49 -11.14 -13.51
CA PHE A 370 22.26 -10.19 -12.71
C PHE A 370 21.80 -8.73 -12.89
N GLY A 371 20.77 -8.50 -13.70
CA GLY A 371 20.15 -7.18 -13.84
C GLY A 371 19.62 -6.69 -12.49
N GLN A 372 20.04 -5.48 -12.07
CA GLN A 372 19.50 -4.86 -10.87
C GLN A 372 18.00 -4.63 -11.02
N HIS A 373 17.22 -5.15 -10.09
CA HIS A 373 15.80 -4.83 -10.00
C HIS A 373 15.65 -3.38 -9.57
N LYS A 374 15.34 -2.48 -10.50
CA LYS A 374 14.82 -1.16 -10.16
C LYS A 374 13.41 -1.35 -9.59
N PRO A 375 13.13 -0.99 -8.32
CA PRO A 375 11.76 -0.99 -7.83
C PRO A 375 10.93 -0.15 -8.80
N ARG A 376 9.70 -0.58 -9.09
CA ARG A 376 8.74 0.32 -9.73
C ARG A 376 8.55 1.49 -8.77
N ALA A 377 9.18 2.61 -9.08
CA ALA A 377 8.87 3.88 -8.45
C ALA A 377 7.35 4.06 -8.63
N GLY A 378 6.60 4.01 -7.54
CA GLY A 378 5.17 4.32 -7.52
C GLY A 378 4.93 5.83 -7.62
N GLY A 379 5.83 6.54 -8.31
CA GLY A 379 5.75 7.97 -8.54
C GLY A 379 4.56 8.28 -9.42
N ILE A 380 3.94 9.41 -9.16
CA ILE A 380 2.86 9.93 -9.99
C ILE A 380 3.52 10.54 -11.21
N GLU A 381 3.05 10.19 -12.40
CA GLU A 381 3.52 10.80 -13.63
C GLU A 381 2.82 12.16 -13.82
N ASP A 382 3.59 13.18 -14.19
CA ASP A 382 3.05 14.46 -14.63
C ASP A 382 2.23 14.30 -15.94
N ASN A 383 1.63 15.39 -16.43
CA ASN A 383 0.87 15.35 -17.69
C ASN A 383 1.74 15.03 -18.93
N ASN A 384 3.06 15.06 -18.80
CA ASN A 384 4.05 14.78 -19.85
C ASN A 384 4.71 13.40 -19.70
N GLY A 385 4.25 12.56 -18.77
CA GLY A 385 4.79 11.22 -18.54
C GLY A 385 6.14 11.17 -17.81
N ARG A 386 6.56 12.26 -17.18
CA ARG A 386 7.75 12.28 -16.30
C ARG A 386 7.36 11.85 -14.91
N MET A 387 8.18 10.97 -14.33
CA MET A 387 8.03 10.52 -12.95
C MET A 387 8.36 11.66 -11.98
N LEU A 388 7.43 11.98 -11.08
CA LEU A 388 7.62 12.91 -9.97
C LEU A 388 8.34 12.24 -8.79
#